data_AF-C4KGZ8-F1
#
_entry.id   AF-C4KGZ8-F1
#
_cell.length_a   1.000
_cell.length_b   1.000
_cell.length_c   1.000
_cell.angle_alpha   90.00
_cell.angle_beta   90.00
_cell.angle_gamma   90.00
#
_symmetry.space_group_name_H-M   'P 1'
#
loop_
_entity.id
_entity.type
_entity.pdbx_description
1 polymer ?
#
loop_
_entity_poly.entity_id
_entity_poly.type
_entity_poly.pdbx_seq_one_letter_code
_entity_poly.pdbx_strand_id
1 'polypeptide(L)'
;MLELTKGILIAEDLPALYVKHANSVVMSDVHIGYEEEMSRKGIYIPRIQKKRFLSITNRVFSVFNTKKLIVNGDFKHTFEKLTRQEKEELNEILKYLKDNGVEVIIVRGNHDNYISLVTEKFDNVRLVDELDLGEILITHGHKVIEPRNNTTYIIGHEHPRLSIRDKLGFSRKLQCFLSIPIKERENSQIIVLPAIGIYQAGNDISLIHSNYMSNLIKEHAILEKAKPYVIIEGEGIMEFPELGLIKNILI
;
A
#
# COMPACT_ATOMS: atom_id res chain seq x y z
N MET A 1 1.24 -17.39 -7.55
CA MET A 1 0.61 -16.13 -8.00
C MET A 1 -0.89 -16.29 -7.90
N LEU A 2 -1.59 -15.26 -7.42
CA LEU A 2 -3.04 -15.21 -7.30
C LEU A 2 -3.54 -13.95 -8.03
N GLU A 3 -4.63 -14.07 -8.78
CA GLU A 3 -5.27 -12.94 -9.47
C GLU A 3 -6.41 -12.40 -8.60
N LEU A 4 -6.28 -11.17 -8.13
CA LEU A 4 -7.30 -10.51 -7.28
C LEU A 4 -8.53 -10.11 -8.10
N THR A 5 -8.25 -9.58 -9.29
CA THR A 5 -9.21 -9.20 -10.32
C THR A 5 -8.48 -9.15 -11.65
N LYS A 6 -9.21 -9.03 -12.75
CA LYS A 6 -8.67 -9.05 -14.12
C LYS A 6 -7.42 -8.17 -14.25
N GLY A 7 -6.27 -8.79 -14.48
CA GLY A 7 -5.00 -8.11 -14.73
C GLY A 7 -4.28 -7.57 -13.49
N ILE A 8 -4.76 -7.86 -12.27
CA ILE A 8 -4.12 -7.49 -11.00
C ILE A 8 -3.71 -8.76 -10.25
N LEU A 9 -2.40 -8.94 -10.08
CA LEU A 9 -1.79 -10.14 -9.55
C LEU A 9 -1.05 -9.85 -8.24
N ILE A 10 -1.08 -10.81 -7.31
CA ILE A 10 -0.24 -10.84 -6.11
C ILE A 10 0.52 -12.16 -6.05
N ALA A 11 1.66 -12.19 -5.35
CA ALA A 11 2.56 -13.34 -5.40
C ALA A 11 3.33 -13.53 -4.09
N GLU A 12 3.66 -14.78 -3.80
CA GLU A 12 4.43 -15.18 -2.61
C GLU A 12 3.81 -14.57 -1.35
N ASP A 13 4.64 -13.98 -0.49
CA ASP A 13 4.30 -13.20 0.69
C ASP A 13 4.58 -11.70 0.47
N LEU A 14 4.57 -11.25 -0.79
CA LEU A 14 4.99 -9.89 -1.14
C LEU A 14 3.86 -8.88 -0.88
N PRO A 15 4.12 -7.80 -0.12
CA PRO A 15 3.18 -6.68 0.08
C PRO A 15 3.14 -5.73 -1.13
N ALA A 16 3.01 -6.29 -2.34
CA ALA A 16 2.90 -5.58 -3.59
C ALA A 16 1.93 -6.29 -4.53
N LEU A 17 1.24 -5.52 -5.36
CA LEU A 17 0.50 -6.08 -6.50
C LEU A 17 1.20 -5.74 -7.80
N TYR A 18 0.89 -6.50 -8.84
CA TYR A 18 1.38 -6.30 -10.19
C TYR A 18 0.20 -6.02 -11.13
N VAL A 19 0.28 -4.92 -11.86
CA VAL A 19 -0.70 -4.48 -12.85
C VAL A 19 -0.21 -4.90 -14.23
N LYS A 20 -0.82 -5.94 -14.79
CA LYS A 20 -0.36 -6.61 -16.01
C LYS A 20 -0.32 -5.71 -17.22
N HIS A 21 -1.34 -4.88 -17.43
CA HIS A 21 -1.42 -4.01 -18.63
C HIS A 21 -0.38 -2.88 -18.59
N ALA A 22 0.00 -2.42 -17.40
CA ALA A 22 1.04 -1.40 -17.21
C ALA A 22 2.45 -2.00 -17.13
N ASN A 23 2.55 -3.32 -16.95
CA ASN A 23 3.77 -4.03 -16.58
C ASN A 23 4.45 -3.38 -15.37
N SER A 24 3.69 -3.05 -14.32
CA SER A 24 4.21 -2.30 -13.16
C SER A 24 3.82 -2.97 -11.85
N VAL A 25 4.74 -2.96 -10.88
CA VAL A 25 4.43 -3.31 -9.49
C VAL A 25 3.97 -2.07 -8.74
N VAL A 26 3.00 -2.22 -7.85
CA VAL A 26 2.47 -1.14 -7.00
C VAL A 26 2.72 -1.49 -5.54
N MET A 27 3.38 -0.59 -4.83
CA MET A 27 3.68 -0.68 -3.40
C MET A 27 3.21 0.59 -2.70
N SER A 28 2.89 0.55 -1.42
CA SER A 28 2.35 1.70 -0.69
C SER A 28 2.95 1.87 0.69
N ASP A 29 2.88 3.08 1.23
CA ASP A 29 3.08 3.37 2.65
C ASP A 29 4.44 2.87 3.17
N VAL A 30 5.50 3.39 2.56
CA VAL A 30 6.89 3.03 2.89
C VAL A 30 7.35 3.79 4.11
N HIS A 31 6.99 5.06 4.25
CA HIS A 31 7.37 5.94 5.36
C HIS A 31 8.87 5.94 5.68
N ILE A 32 9.68 6.24 4.68
CA ILE A 32 11.12 6.50 4.87
C ILE A 32 11.28 7.65 5.88
N GLY A 33 12.16 7.46 6.86
CA GLY A 33 12.45 8.45 7.91
C GLY A 33 11.62 8.36 9.18
N TYR A 34 10.70 7.38 9.28
CA TYR A 34 9.96 7.11 10.51
C TYR A 34 10.87 6.98 11.74
N GLU A 35 12.02 6.32 11.58
CA GLU A 35 12.99 6.09 12.63
C GLU A 35 13.61 7.39 13.18
N GLU A 36 13.79 8.40 12.32
CA GLU A 36 14.30 9.70 12.77
C GLU A 36 13.25 10.44 13.60
N GLU A 37 11.99 10.40 13.17
CA GLU A 37 10.90 11.03 13.90
C GLU A 37 10.74 10.43 15.31
N MET A 38 10.79 9.09 15.41
CA MET A 38 10.76 8.41 16.72
C MET A 38 11.96 8.78 17.57
N SER A 39 13.17 8.84 16.99
CA SER A 39 14.38 9.21 17.72
C SER A 39 14.28 10.62 18.31
N ARG A 40 13.67 11.58 17.59
CA ARG A 40 13.40 12.93 18.11
C ARG A 40 12.39 12.95 19.26
N LYS A 41 11.49 11.95 19.33
CA LYS A 41 10.56 11.72 20.44
C LYS A 41 11.20 10.90 21.58
N GLY A 42 12.51 10.63 21.52
CA GLY A 42 13.24 9.86 22.53
C GLY A 42 13.11 8.34 22.39
N ILE A 43 12.50 7.85 21.31
CA ILE A 43 12.29 6.43 21.04
C ILE A 43 13.25 5.97 19.96
N TYR A 44 14.25 5.18 20.33
CA TYR A 44 15.27 4.68 19.39
C TYR A 44 14.87 3.31 18.85
N ILE A 45 14.56 3.26 17.56
CA ILE A 45 14.21 2.03 16.84
C ILE A 45 15.22 1.72 15.73
N PRO A 46 15.35 0.45 15.31
CA PRO A 46 16.29 0.05 14.25
C PRO A 46 16.02 0.78 12.92
N ARG A 47 17.07 1.29 12.25
CA ARG A 47 16.92 1.92 10.92
C ARG A 47 16.90 0.87 9.82
N ILE A 48 15.72 0.33 9.52
CA ILE A 48 15.58 -0.81 8.60
C ILE A 48 14.56 -0.58 7.48
N GLN A 49 13.80 0.53 7.48
CA GLN A 49 12.78 0.81 6.47
C GLN A 49 13.36 0.85 5.05
N LYS A 50 14.43 1.62 4.81
CA LYS A 50 15.13 1.67 3.51
C LYS A 50 15.57 0.28 3.05
N LYS A 51 16.22 -0.48 3.94
CA LYS A 51 16.74 -1.82 3.62
C LYS A 51 15.60 -2.78 3.25
N ARG A 52 14.50 -2.74 4.01
CA ARG A 52 13.31 -3.55 3.73
C ARG A 52 12.69 -3.17 2.39
N PHE A 53 12.48 -1.88 2.12
CA PHE A 53 11.92 -1.41 0.86
C PHE A 53 12.72 -1.91 -0.34
N LEU A 54 14.05 -1.74 -0.34
CA LEU A 54 14.91 -2.21 -1.42
C LEU A 54 14.91 -3.75 -1.55
N SER A 55 14.89 -4.47 -0.43
CA SER A 55 14.78 -5.94 -0.42
C SER A 55 13.50 -6.43 -1.09
N ILE A 56 12.35 -5.88 -0.69
CA ILE A 56 11.05 -6.21 -1.30
C ILE A 56 11.02 -5.79 -2.77
N THR A 57 11.52 -4.61 -3.10
CA THR A 57 11.62 -4.10 -4.48
C THR A 57 12.36 -5.08 -5.40
N ASN A 58 13.51 -5.59 -4.95
CA ASN A 58 14.28 -6.55 -5.72
C ASN A 58 13.55 -7.89 -5.89
N ARG A 59 12.86 -8.36 -4.85
CA ARG A 59 12.04 -9.58 -4.93
C ARG A 59 10.88 -9.41 -5.92
N VAL A 60 10.12 -8.31 -5.85
CA VAL A 60 8.97 -8.10 -6.76
C VAL A 60 9.41 -7.98 -8.22
N PHE A 61 10.55 -7.34 -8.50
CA PHE A 61 11.09 -7.29 -9.86
C PHE A 61 11.52 -8.66 -10.38
N SER A 62 12.09 -9.49 -9.52
CA SER A 62 12.45 -10.87 -9.87
C SER A 62 11.20 -11.72 -10.14
N VAL A 63 10.19 -11.63 -9.28
CA VAL A 63 8.97 -12.46 -9.36
C VAL A 63 8.10 -12.07 -10.56
N PHE A 64 7.92 -10.78 -10.81
CA PHE A 64 7.05 -10.28 -11.88
C PHE A 64 7.79 -9.95 -13.18
N ASN A 65 9.13 -10.07 -13.20
CA ASN A 65 9.98 -9.74 -14.34
C ASN A 65 9.68 -8.34 -14.92
N THR A 66 9.74 -7.32 -14.06
CA THR A 66 9.51 -5.92 -14.44
C THR A 66 10.55 -4.97 -13.85
N LYS A 67 10.66 -3.80 -14.47
CA LYS A 67 11.46 -2.65 -14.03
C LYS A 67 10.61 -1.38 -13.89
N LYS A 68 9.30 -1.51 -13.74
CA LYS A 68 8.40 -0.39 -13.50
C LYS A 68 7.80 -0.47 -12.11
N LEU A 69 8.02 0.59 -11.34
CA LEU A 69 7.57 0.71 -9.95
C LEU A 69 6.61 1.88 -9.82
N ILE A 70 5.48 1.63 -9.18
CA ILE A 70 4.54 2.65 -8.73
C ILE A 70 4.55 2.64 -7.20
N VAL A 71 4.92 3.77 -6.58
CA VAL A 71 4.79 3.97 -5.14
C VAL A 71 3.50 4.76 -4.90
N ASN A 72 2.50 4.13 -4.29
CA ASN A 72 1.16 4.69 -4.08
C ASN A 72 1.04 5.51 -2.79
N GLY A 73 1.86 6.53 -2.67
CA GLY A 73 1.83 7.49 -1.56
C GLY A 73 2.55 7.05 -0.30
N ASP A 74 2.76 8.05 0.56
CA ASP A 74 3.45 7.97 1.84
C ASP A 74 4.82 7.29 1.69
N PHE A 75 5.58 7.73 0.68
CA PHE A 75 6.95 7.26 0.47
C PHE A 75 7.86 7.80 1.57
N LYS A 76 7.62 9.04 2.04
CA LYS A 76 8.27 9.60 3.23
C LYS A 76 7.34 9.68 4.43
N HIS A 77 7.89 9.98 5.60
CA HIS A 77 7.12 9.96 6.85
C HIS A 77 6.76 11.33 7.41
N THR A 78 7.69 12.25 7.62
CA THR A 78 7.40 13.48 8.36
C THR A 78 6.51 14.41 7.54
N PHE A 79 5.29 14.70 7.99
CA PHE A 79 4.33 15.51 7.24
C PHE A 79 4.78 16.96 6.98
N GLU A 80 5.36 17.61 7.99
CA GLU A 80 5.59 19.06 8.04
C GLU A 80 6.81 19.54 7.25
N LYS A 81 7.79 18.65 7.01
CA LYS A 81 9.07 18.99 6.38
C LYS A 81 9.70 17.75 5.77
N LEU A 82 10.72 17.99 4.95
CA LEU A 82 11.66 16.94 4.53
C LEU A 82 12.87 16.99 5.46
N THR A 83 13.07 15.97 6.28
CA THR A 83 14.23 15.91 7.16
C THR A 83 15.52 15.61 6.40
N ARG A 84 16.67 15.79 7.08
CA ARG A 84 17.97 15.45 6.48
C ARG A 84 18.08 13.95 6.20
N GLN A 85 17.69 13.09 7.14
CA GLN A 85 17.76 11.64 6.95
C GLN A 85 16.78 11.17 5.87
N GLU A 86 15.54 11.66 5.86
CA GLU A 86 14.57 11.35 4.80
C GLU A 86 15.12 11.73 3.43
N LYS A 87 15.66 12.95 3.31
CA LYS A 87 16.26 13.41 2.07
C LYS A 87 17.41 12.51 1.65
N GLU A 88 18.34 12.19 2.53
CA GLU A 88 19.49 11.32 2.25
C GLU A 88 19.02 9.93 1.78
N GLU A 89 18.15 9.27 2.54
CA GLU A 89 17.66 7.92 2.22
C GLU A 89 16.83 7.89 0.93
N LEU A 90 15.96 8.87 0.69
CA LEU A 90 15.20 8.94 -0.56
C LEU A 90 16.11 9.18 -1.78
N ASN A 91 17.14 10.02 -1.67
CA ASN A 91 18.11 10.21 -2.77
C ASN A 91 18.88 8.91 -3.04
N GLU A 92 19.29 8.18 -2.01
CA GLU A 92 19.97 6.89 -2.16
C GLU A 92 19.06 5.84 -2.83
N ILE A 93 17.80 5.75 -2.42
CA ILE A 93 16.83 4.83 -3.00
C ILE A 93 16.59 5.17 -4.48
N LEU A 94 16.25 6.43 -4.79
CA LEU A 94 15.94 6.83 -6.17
C LEU A 94 17.16 6.69 -7.09
N LYS A 95 18.36 6.98 -6.59
CA LYS A 95 19.61 6.72 -7.31
C LYS A 95 19.80 5.23 -7.58
N TYR A 96 19.62 4.38 -6.57
CA TYR A 96 19.72 2.93 -6.75
C TYR A 96 18.73 2.42 -7.80
N LEU A 97 17.48 2.89 -7.78
CA LEU A 97 16.46 2.52 -8.76
C LEU A 97 16.85 2.98 -10.18
N LYS A 98 17.33 4.22 -10.33
CA LYS A 98 17.84 4.77 -11.59
C LYS A 98 19.00 3.93 -12.15
N ASP A 99 20.00 3.67 -11.32
CA ASP A 99 21.21 2.90 -11.71
C ASP A 99 20.87 1.46 -12.11
N ASN A 100 19.71 0.93 -11.68
CA ASN A 100 19.19 -0.39 -12.04
C ASN A 100 18.14 -0.37 -13.18
N GLY A 101 17.99 0.76 -13.87
CA GLY A 101 17.10 0.92 -15.03
C GLY A 101 15.61 0.88 -14.69
N VAL A 102 15.23 1.29 -13.47
CA VAL A 102 13.84 1.24 -13.00
C VAL A 102 13.12 2.55 -13.35
N GLU A 103 11.99 2.46 -14.04
CA GLU A 103 11.04 3.55 -14.19
C GLU A 103 10.18 3.66 -12.93
N VAL A 104 10.06 4.86 -12.37
CA VAL A 104 9.35 5.08 -11.11
C VAL A 104 8.24 6.09 -11.31
N ILE A 105 7.03 5.74 -10.89
CA ILE A 105 5.93 6.68 -10.69
C ILE A 105 5.67 6.76 -9.19
N ILE A 106 5.59 7.98 -8.65
CA ILE A 106 5.16 8.22 -7.27
C ILE A 106 3.81 8.90 -7.36
N VAL A 107 2.79 8.24 -6.83
CA VAL A 107 1.47 8.85 -6.58
C VAL A 107 1.55 9.49 -5.20
N ARG A 108 1.14 10.76 -5.07
CA ARG A 108 1.34 11.52 -3.84
C ARG A 108 0.41 11.03 -2.71
N GLY A 109 0.97 10.68 -1.56
CA GLY A 109 0.24 10.50 -0.30
C GLY A 109 0.16 11.77 0.54
N ASN A 110 -0.57 11.74 1.65
CA ASN A 110 -0.69 12.91 2.51
C ASN A 110 0.63 13.26 3.21
N HIS A 111 1.52 12.29 3.43
CA HIS A 111 2.83 12.53 4.01
C HIS A 111 3.86 13.00 2.98
N ASP A 112 3.57 13.05 1.68
CA ASP A 112 4.56 13.34 0.63
C ASP A 112 4.73 14.85 0.31
N ASN A 113 4.41 15.74 1.25
CA ASN A 113 4.71 17.17 1.13
C ASN A 113 6.22 17.40 0.92
N TYR A 114 6.65 18.31 0.05
CA TYR A 114 8.08 18.56 -0.22
C TYR A 114 8.86 17.39 -0.86
N ILE A 115 8.23 16.26 -1.21
CA ILE A 115 8.94 15.13 -1.85
C ILE A 115 9.55 15.52 -3.21
N SER A 116 8.98 16.53 -3.88
CA SER A 116 9.47 17.07 -5.16
C SER A 116 10.93 17.53 -5.10
N LEU A 117 11.38 18.04 -3.94
CA LEU A 117 12.77 18.45 -3.69
C LEU A 117 13.79 17.29 -3.84
N VAL A 118 13.31 16.06 -3.83
CA VAL A 118 14.09 14.85 -4.11
C VAL A 118 13.77 14.35 -5.52
N THR A 119 12.48 14.15 -5.85
CA THR A 119 12.08 13.45 -7.08
C THR A 119 12.47 14.18 -8.36
N GLU A 120 12.46 15.52 -8.37
CA GLU A 120 12.80 16.33 -9.56
C GLU A 120 14.26 16.18 -10.01
N LYS A 121 15.13 15.60 -9.17
CA LYS A 121 16.54 15.33 -9.51
C LYS A 121 16.72 14.09 -10.38
N PHE A 122 15.67 13.28 -10.54
CA PHE A 122 15.72 11.98 -11.18
C PHE A 122 14.79 11.96 -12.39
N ASP A 123 15.37 11.84 -13.58
CA ASP A 123 14.68 11.77 -14.88
C ASP A 123 13.82 10.50 -15.06
N ASN A 124 14.12 9.43 -14.32
CA ASN A 124 13.34 8.19 -14.30
C ASN A 124 12.15 8.24 -13.32
N VAL A 125 11.91 9.37 -12.65
CA VAL A 125 10.86 9.52 -11.64
C VAL A 125 9.78 10.49 -12.10
N ARG A 126 8.53 10.03 -12.13
CA ARG A 126 7.35 10.87 -12.37
C ARG A 126 6.52 10.99 -11.10
N LEU A 127 6.32 12.22 -10.61
CA LEU A 127 5.44 12.52 -9.47
C LEU A 127 4.06 12.95 -9.98
N VAL A 128 2.99 12.31 -9.48
CA VAL A 128 1.60 12.60 -9.85
C VAL A 128 0.71 12.62 -8.62
N ASP A 129 -0.47 13.26 -8.69
CA ASP A 129 -1.47 13.20 -7.63
C ASP A 129 -2.32 11.93 -7.67
N GLU A 130 -2.53 11.40 -8.87
CA GLU A 130 -3.22 10.14 -9.16
C GLU A 130 -2.73 9.61 -10.51
N LEU A 131 -2.94 8.31 -10.76
CA LEU A 131 -2.59 7.66 -12.02
C LEU A 131 -3.81 6.90 -12.56
N ASP A 132 -4.47 7.49 -13.56
CA ASP A 132 -5.56 6.86 -14.31
C ASP A 132 -4.98 6.00 -15.46
N LEU A 133 -5.33 4.72 -15.47
CA LEU A 133 -4.95 3.72 -16.46
C LEU A 133 -6.18 3.13 -17.18
N GLY A 134 -7.30 3.86 -17.20
CA GLY A 134 -8.57 3.42 -17.77
C GLY A 134 -9.42 2.66 -16.75
N GLU A 135 -9.45 1.33 -16.81
CA GLU A 135 -10.21 0.52 -15.85
C GLU A 135 -9.58 0.47 -14.44
N ILE A 136 -8.42 1.10 -14.25
CA ILE A 136 -7.70 1.16 -12.98
C ILE A 136 -7.37 2.62 -12.64
N LEU A 137 -7.73 3.07 -11.44
CA LEU A 137 -7.28 4.35 -10.89
C LEU A 137 -6.41 4.09 -9.65
N ILE A 138 -5.17 4.54 -9.68
CA ILE A 138 -4.25 4.46 -8.54
C ILE A 138 -4.19 5.83 -7.86
N THR A 139 -4.51 5.84 -6.59
CA THR A 139 -4.57 7.04 -5.74
C THR A 139 -4.28 6.62 -4.32
N HIS A 140 -3.69 7.49 -3.50
CA HIS A 140 -3.33 7.06 -2.15
C HIS A 140 -4.55 6.76 -1.26
N GLY A 141 -5.69 7.43 -1.51
CA GLY A 141 -6.95 7.18 -0.79
C GLY A 141 -7.31 8.21 0.29
N HIS A 142 -6.44 9.19 0.55
CA HIS A 142 -6.67 10.28 1.52
C HIS A 142 -7.57 11.42 0.98
N LYS A 143 -7.75 11.52 -0.34
CA LYS A 143 -8.60 12.54 -0.99
C LYS A 143 -10.02 11.99 -1.23
N VAL A 144 -11.00 12.88 -1.33
CA VAL A 144 -12.36 12.54 -1.75
C VAL A 144 -12.36 12.18 -3.24
N ILE A 145 -13.00 11.07 -3.59
CA ILE A 145 -13.10 10.58 -4.96
C ILE A 145 -14.52 10.05 -5.17
N GLU A 146 -15.19 10.56 -6.20
CA GLU A 146 -16.47 10.02 -6.64
C GLU A 146 -16.24 8.78 -7.52
N PRO A 147 -16.76 7.60 -7.14
CA PRO A 147 -16.49 6.39 -7.90
C PRO A 147 -17.26 6.36 -9.22
N ARG A 148 -16.63 5.80 -10.26
CA ARG A 148 -17.21 5.55 -11.60
C ARG A 148 -17.37 4.06 -11.85
N ASN A 149 -18.21 3.70 -12.82
CA ASN A 149 -18.42 2.30 -13.23
C ASN A 149 -17.16 1.70 -13.87
N ASN A 150 -17.07 0.37 -13.86
CA ASN A 150 -16.01 -0.42 -14.50
C ASN A 150 -14.60 0.04 -14.08
N THR A 151 -14.41 0.39 -12.82
CA THR A 151 -13.13 0.91 -12.32
C THR A 151 -12.68 0.21 -11.04
N THR A 152 -11.44 -0.28 -11.05
CA THR A 152 -10.74 -0.75 -9.86
C THR A 152 -9.89 0.37 -9.28
N TYR A 153 -10.18 0.76 -8.05
CA TYR A 153 -9.43 1.77 -7.30
C TYR A 153 -8.34 1.08 -6.49
N ILE A 154 -7.07 1.39 -6.74
CA ILE A 154 -5.96 0.87 -5.95
C ILE A 154 -5.52 1.96 -4.98
N ILE A 155 -5.70 1.70 -3.68
CA ILE A 155 -5.40 2.66 -2.62
C ILE A 155 -4.40 2.12 -1.59
N GLY A 156 -3.75 3.03 -0.88
CA GLY A 156 -2.91 2.76 0.28
C GLY A 156 -3.63 3.22 1.55
N HIS A 157 -2.90 3.97 2.39
CA HIS A 157 -3.40 4.83 3.47
C HIS A 157 -4.03 4.11 4.68
N GLU A 158 -4.83 3.07 4.46
CA GLU A 158 -5.52 2.33 5.51
C GLU A 158 -4.61 1.33 6.23
N HIS A 159 -3.58 0.82 5.55
CA HIS A 159 -2.68 -0.22 6.06
C HIS A 159 -3.46 -1.40 6.65
N PRO A 160 -4.33 -2.05 5.85
CA PRO A 160 -5.32 -2.98 6.36
C PRO A 160 -4.65 -4.20 7.00
N ARG A 161 -5.13 -4.56 8.19
CA ARG A 161 -4.71 -5.77 8.90
C ARG A 161 -5.91 -6.58 9.36
N LEU A 162 -5.77 -7.89 9.34
CA LEU A 162 -6.70 -8.83 9.95
C LEU A 162 -6.19 -9.19 11.34
N SER A 163 -7.00 -8.87 12.36
CA SER A 163 -6.78 -9.29 13.75
C SER A 163 -7.69 -10.45 14.10
N ILE A 164 -7.12 -11.63 14.34
CA ILE A 164 -7.86 -12.84 14.71
C ILE A 164 -7.51 -13.21 16.14
N ARG A 165 -8.53 -13.55 16.95
CA ARG A 165 -8.34 -14.18 18.26
C ARG A 165 -8.49 -15.69 18.14
N ASP A 166 -7.53 -16.44 18.66
CA ASP A 166 -7.71 -17.87 18.82
C ASP A 166 -8.54 -18.22 20.06
N LYS A 167 -8.90 -19.50 20.20
CA LYS A 167 -9.69 -20.01 21.33
C LYS A 167 -8.96 -19.91 22.69
N LEU A 168 -7.64 -19.76 22.67
CA LEU A 168 -6.80 -19.62 23.86
C LEU A 168 -6.62 -18.14 24.27
N GLY A 169 -7.16 -17.21 23.47
CA GLY A 169 -7.11 -15.77 23.72
C GLY A 169 -5.93 -15.06 23.08
N PHE A 170 -5.05 -15.76 22.34
CA PHE A 170 -3.96 -15.11 21.61
C PHE A 170 -4.51 -14.38 20.40
N SER A 171 -4.15 -13.10 20.25
CA SER A 171 -4.44 -12.32 19.06
C SER A 171 -3.24 -12.33 18.11
N ARG A 172 -3.50 -12.60 16.84
CA ARG A 172 -2.53 -12.43 15.76
C ARG A 172 -2.99 -11.29 14.87
N LYS A 173 -2.06 -10.39 14.55
CA LYS A 173 -2.27 -9.26 13.64
C LYS A 173 -1.49 -9.53 12.37
N LEU A 174 -2.18 -9.64 11.25
CA LEU A 174 -1.59 -10.00 9.97
C LEU A 174 -1.94 -8.95 8.93
N GLN A 175 -0.95 -8.42 8.23
CA GLN A 175 -1.17 -7.50 7.11
C GLN A 175 -1.93 -8.24 5.99
N CYS A 176 -2.74 -7.51 5.24
CA CYS A 176 -3.48 -8.09 4.13
C CYS A 176 -3.62 -7.11 2.98
N PHE A 177 -3.95 -7.61 1.80
CA PHE A 177 -4.70 -6.82 0.83
C PHE A 177 -6.18 -6.90 1.19
N LEU A 178 -6.95 -5.87 0.86
CA LEU A 178 -8.40 -5.89 1.05
C LEU A 178 -9.10 -5.54 -0.26
N SER A 179 -9.89 -6.46 -0.80
CA SER A 179 -10.72 -6.24 -1.99
C SER A 179 -12.15 -5.95 -1.57
N ILE A 180 -12.72 -4.81 -1.99
CA ILE A 180 -14.00 -4.31 -1.50
C ILE A 180 -14.88 -3.89 -2.67
N PRO A 181 -16.06 -4.51 -2.89
CA PRO A 181 -17.00 -4.04 -3.88
C PRO A 181 -17.56 -2.65 -3.56
N ILE A 182 -17.91 -1.87 -4.59
CA ILE A 182 -18.49 -0.54 -4.45
C ILE A 182 -20.01 -0.59 -4.64
N LYS A 183 -20.77 0.11 -3.77
CA LYS A 183 -22.23 0.29 -3.83
C LYS A 183 -22.62 1.01 -5.11
N GLU A 184 -23.70 0.54 -5.75
CA GLU A 184 -24.34 1.22 -6.89
C GLU A 184 -23.39 1.54 -8.06
N ARG A 185 -22.30 0.77 -8.20
CA ARG A 185 -21.35 0.89 -9.31
C ARG A 185 -21.11 -0.47 -9.93
N GLU A 186 -21.30 -0.55 -11.23
CA GLU A 186 -21.15 -1.80 -11.97
C GLU A 186 -19.67 -2.15 -12.12
N ASN A 187 -19.29 -3.39 -11.80
CA ASN A 187 -17.93 -3.93 -11.94
C ASN A 187 -16.84 -3.03 -11.34
N SER A 188 -17.14 -2.33 -10.24
CA SER A 188 -16.20 -1.44 -9.55
C SER A 188 -15.87 -1.94 -8.14
N GLN A 189 -14.61 -1.80 -7.76
CA GLN A 189 -14.09 -2.24 -6.48
C GLN A 189 -12.91 -1.40 -6.01
N ILE A 190 -12.59 -1.51 -4.73
CA ILE A 190 -11.42 -0.93 -4.09
C ILE A 190 -10.47 -2.07 -3.73
N ILE A 191 -9.20 -1.95 -4.10
CA ILE A 191 -8.13 -2.80 -3.62
C ILE A 191 -7.24 -1.94 -2.72
N VAL A 192 -7.21 -2.27 -1.45
CA VAL A 192 -6.38 -1.60 -0.45
C VAL A 192 -5.07 -2.38 -0.31
N LEU A 193 -3.95 -1.68 -0.47
CA LEU A 193 -2.60 -2.21 -0.34
C LEU A 193 -2.18 -2.29 1.14
N PRO A 194 -1.47 -3.36 1.55
CA PRO A 194 -0.75 -3.37 2.81
C PRO A 194 0.40 -2.35 2.78
N ALA A 195 0.81 -1.88 3.95
CA ALA A 195 1.97 -1.02 4.07
C ALA A 195 3.28 -1.80 3.93
N ILE A 196 4.25 -1.22 3.23
CA ILE A 196 5.62 -1.72 3.23
C ILE A 196 6.30 -1.47 4.58
N GLY A 197 5.97 -0.34 5.20
CA GLY A 197 6.52 0.07 6.48
C GLY A 197 6.23 -0.92 7.61
N ILE A 198 7.20 -1.11 8.50
CA ILE A 198 7.11 -2.09 9.60
C ILE A 198 6.61 -1.51 10.91
N TYR A 199 6.68 -0.19 11.06
CA TYR A 199 6.40 0.47 12.33
C TYR A 199 4.97 0.96 12.43
N GLN A 200 4.27 1.01 11.30
CA GLN A 200 2.85 1.30 11.23
C GLN A 200 2.09 0.05 11.64
N ALA A 201 1.36 0.13 12.75
CA ALA A 201 0.64 -1.01 13.28
C ALA A 201 -0.48 -1.50 12.32
N GLY A 202 -0.94 -0.65 11.42
CA GLY A 202 -2.08 -0.88 10.52
C GLY A 202 -3.45 -0.70 11.19
N ASN A 203 -4.50 -0.57 10.39
CA ASN A 203 -5.88 -0.47 10.84
C ASN A 203 -6.60 -1.81 10.75
N ASP A 204 -7.32 -2.17 11.82
CA ASP A 204 -8.12 -3.40 11.83
C ASP A 204 -9.26 -3.32 10.84
N ILE A 205 -9.31 -4.28 9.91
CA ILE A 205 -10.43 -4.39 8.99
C ILE A 205 -11.69 -4.78 9.77
N SER A 206 -12.77 -4.05 9.54
CA SER A 206 -14.04 -4.21 10.26
C SER A 206 -15.23 -3.90 9.36
N LEU A 207 -16.44 -4.19 9.87
CA LEU A 207 -17.70 -3.83 9.21
C LEU A 207 -18.16 -2.41 9.54
N ILE A 208 -17.38 -1.65 10.31
CA ILE A 208 -17.74 -0.30 10.77
C ILE A 208 -17.09 0.71 9.84
N HIS A 209 -17.89 1.37 9.01
CA HIS A 209 -17.43 2.35 8.03
C HIS A 209 -16.59 3.49 8.64
N SER A 210 -16.93 3.97 9.84
CA SER A 210 -16.21 5.06 10.51
C SER A 210 -14.79 4.70 10.97
N ASN A 211 -14.42 3.42 10.97
CA ASN A 211 -13.07 2.97 11.34
C ASN A 211 -12.05 3.16 10.22
N TYR A 212 -12.51 3.31 8.97
CA TYR A 212 -11.65 3.57 7.83
C TYR A 212 -11.33 5.06 7.73
N MET A 213 -10.26 5.43 7.04
CA MET A 213 -9.84 6.83 6.86
C MET A 213 -10.32 7.41 5.53
N SER A 214 -10.25 6.61 4.47
CA SER A 214 -10.61 6.93 3.09
C SER A 214 -12.11 7.17 2.94
N ASN A 215 -12.45 8.32 2.34
CA ASN A 215 -13.83 8.64 2.00
C ASN A 215 -14.44 7.65 1.01
N LEU A 216 -13.62 7.08 0.10
CA LEU A 216 -14.07 6.09 -0.86
C LEU A 216 -14.65 4.84 -0.16
N ILE A 217 -13.99 4.40 0.92
CA ILE A 217 -14.48 3.26 1.72
C ILE A 217 -15.67 3.68 2.59
N LYS A 218 -15.58 4.81 3.29
CA LYS A 218 -16.64 5.30 4.19
C LYS A 218 -17.98 5.38 3.49
N GLU A 219 -18.01 6.00 2.32
CA GLU A 219 -19.26 6.33 1.64
C GLU A 219 -19.74 5.21 0.72
N HIS A 220 -18.82 4.50 0.07
CA HIS A 220 -19.20 3.65 -1.07
C HIS A 220 -18.88 2.16 -0.91
N ALA A 221 -18.15 1.72 0.11
CA ALA A 221 -17.83 0.29 0.27
C ALA A 221 -19.04 -0.59 0.61
N ILE A 222 -19.05 -1.83 0.13
CA ILE A 222 -19.88 -2.94 0.66
C ILE A 222 -18.99 -3.79 1.57
N LEU A 223 -18.82 -3.39 2.83
CA LEU A 223 -17.86 -4.01 3.76
C LEU A 223 -18.17 -5.47 4.06
N GLU A 224 -19.44 -5.88 4.06
CA GLU A 224 -19.84 -7.28 4.28
C GLU A 224 -19.27 -8.22 3.21
N LYS A 225 -19.03 -7.70 2.00
CA LYS A 225 -18.46 -8.42 0.86
C LYS A 225 -16.96 -8.18 0.68
N ALA A 226 -16.33 -7.43 1.59
CA ALA A 226 -14.89 -7.21 1.53
C ALA A 226 -14.15 -8.54 1.77
N LYS A 227 -13.13 -8.83 0.97
CA LYS A 227 -12.32 -10.04 1.07
C LYS A 227 -10.87 -9.69 1.46
N PRO A 228 -10.36 -10.19 2.59
CA PRO A 228 -8.96 -10.07 2.94
C PRO A 228 -8.11 -11.13 2.22
N TYR A 229 -6.94 -10.73 1.76
CA TYR A 229 -5.89 -11.62 1.27
C TYR A 229 -4.68 -11.44 2.18
N VAL A 230 -4.58 -12.32 3.17
CA VAL A 230 -3.68 -12.19 4.31
C VAL A 230 -2.27 -12.62 3.91
N ILE A 231 -1.28 -11.79 4.23
CA ILE A 231 0.14 -12.08 4.01
C ILE A 231 0.68 -12.81 5.24
N ILE A 232 1.22 -14.01 5.01
CA ILE A 232 1.94 -14.79 6.02
C ILE A 232 3.39 -14.92 5.55
N GLU A 233 4.29 -14.20 6.23
CA GLU A 233 5.71 -14.17 5.88
C GLU A 233 6.30 -15.59 5.85
N GLY A 234 6.93 -15.95 4.72
CA GLY A 234 7.48 -17.28 4.47
C GLY A 234 6.49 -18.36 4.03
N GLU A 235 5.18 -18.15 4.19
CA GLU A 235 4.13 -19.13 3.79
C GLU A 235 3.36 -18.69 2.54
N GLY A 236 3.23 -17.39 2.31
CA GLY A 236 2.58 -16.81 1.13
C GLY A 236 1.34 -15.99 1.46
N ILE A 237 0.40 -15.92 0.52
CA ILE A 237 -0.86 -15.18 0.66
C ILE A 237 -2.05 -16.14 0.72
N MET A 238 -2.90 -15.96 1.73
CA MET A 238 -4.12 -16.73 1.93
C MET A 238 -5.36 -15.87 1.66
N GLU A 239 -6.26 -16.33 0.78
CA GLU A 239 -7.59 -15.74 0.63
C GLU A 239 -8.46 -16.12 1.83
N PHE A 240 -9.08 -15.13 2.45
CA PHE A 240 -10.07 -15.32 3.51
C PHE A 240 -11.49 -15.11 2.97
N PRO A 241 -12.50 -15.69 3.65
CA PRO A 241 -13.90 -15.42 3.32
C PRO A 241 -14.26 -13.92 3.46
N GLU A 242 -15.38 -13.54 2.87
CA GLU A 242 -15.94 -12.20 3.01
C GLU A 242 -16.11 -11.81 4.49
N LEU A 243 -15.85 -10.54 4.84
CA LEU A 243 -15.89 -10.07 6.23
C LEU A 243 -17.23 -10.34 6.91
N GLY A 244 -18.34 -10.29 6.18
CA GLY A 244 -19.67 -10.62 6.70
C GLY A 244 -19.79 -12.04 7.26
N LEU A 245 -19.01 -12.99 6.71
CA LEU A 245 -18.99 -14.40 7.13
C LEU A 245 -18.07 -14.65 8.34
N ILE A 246 -17.04 -13.83 8.51
CA ILE A 246 -16.05 -13.97 9.59
C ILE A 246 -16.20 -12.95 10.72
N LYS A 247 -17.26 -12.13 10.70
CA LYS A 247 -17.48 -11.04 11.67
C LYS A 247 -17.39 -11.45 13.15
N ASN A 248 -17.68 -12.71 13.48
CA ASN A 248 -17.68 -13.21 14.86
C ASN A 248 -16.27 -13.54 15.39
N ILE A 249 -15.26 -13.59 14.52
CA ILE A 249 -13.87 -13.90 14.89
C ILE A 249 -12.92 -12.70 14.68
N LEU A 250 -13.42 -11.60 14.14
CA LEU A 250 -12.71 -10.32 14.06
C LEU A 250 -12.63 -9.69 15.46
N ILE A 251 -11.50 -9.06 15.77
CA ILE A 251 -11.29 -8.27 16.99
C ILE A 251 -11.44 -6.79 16.66
#